data_AF-A0A9D2BJU9-F1
#
_entry.id   AF-A0A9D2BJU9-F1
#
_cell.length_a   1.000
_cell.length_b   1.000
_cell.length_c   1.000
_cell.angle_alpha   90.00
_cell.angle_beta   90.00
_cell.angle_gamma   90.00
#
_symmetry.space_group_name_H-M   'P 1'
#
loop_
_entity.id
_entity.type
_entity.pdbx_description
1 polymer ?
#
loop_
_entity_poly.entity_id
_entity_poly.type
_entity_poly.pdbx_seq_one_letter_code
_entity_poly.pdbx_strand_id
1 'polypeptide(L)'
;MIGFYDYTVVLTYISFASAISGIFCASTGHPRWAIFFLAFSGLCDMFDGKIARTKKDRTEDEKNFGIQIDSLCDVVCFGVFPIVLCYHLGMRYFCSMILLVFYGLAGVIRLGYFNVMETKRQSETDEARKYYQGLPITSMAIALPLLFVVSPLLHSHLAFEVILHILVAVVGLLFITNFRVRKLSVKELILLVSVIAAAVLVILFAWQWWWRTIRGI
;
A
#
# COMPACT_ATOMS: atom_id res chain seq x y z
N MET A 1 -0.69 -30.52 -2.38
CA MET A 1 0.01 -29.25 -2.08
C MET A 1 -0.71 -28.59 -0.91
N ILE A 2 0.01 -27.94 0.01
CA ILE A 2 -0.59 -27.21 1.14
C ILE A 2 -1.01 -25.82 0.61
N GLY A 3 -2.24 -25.39 0.91
CA GLY A 3 -2.79 -24.08 0.55
C GLY A 3 -3.81 -24.11 -0.60
N PHE A 4 -4.52 -22.99 -0.76
CA PHE A 4 -5.45 -22.77 -1.87
C PHE A 4 -4.76 -21.93 -2.95
N TYR A 5 -5.01 -22.26 -4.22
CA TYR A 5 -4.37 -21.65 -5.40
C TYR A 5 -5.37 -21.16 -6.43
N ASP A 6 -6.59 -20.90 -5.97
CA ASP A 6 -7.68 -20.49 -6.85
C ASP A 6 -7.44 -19.09 -7.44
N TYR A 7 -8.11 -18.76 -8.54
CA TYR A 7 -7.94 -17.45 -9.21
C TYR A 7 -8.22 -16.25 -8.28
N THR A 8 -8.98 -16.50 -7.22
CA THR A 8 -9.32 -15.55 -6.17
C THR A 8 -8.18 -15.15 -5.24
N VAL A 9 -7.09 -15.93 -5.17
CA VAL A 9 -5.88 -15.64 -4.37
C VAL A 9 -4.63 -15.41 -5.22
N VAL A 10 -4.67 -15.79 -6.50
CA VAL A 10 -3.57 -15.56 -7.45
C VAL A 10 -3.18 -14.08 -7.53
N LEU A 11 -4.17 -13.18 -7.49
CA LEU A 11 -3.88 -11.74 -7.58
C LEU A 11 -3.16 -11.20 -6.33
N THR A 12 -3.50 -11.72 -5.14
CA THR A 12 -2.78 -11.45 -3.90
C THR A 12 -1.33 -11.95 -3.99
N TYR A 13 -1.09 -13.14 -4.57
CA TYR A 13 0.28 -13.64 -4.80
C TYR A 13 1.06 -12.79 -5.82
N ILE A 14 0.41 -12.29 -6.86
CA ILE A 14 1.02 -11.36 -7.82
C ILE A 14 1.38 -10.03 -7.12
N SER A 15 0.49 -9.53 -6.27
CA SER A 15 0.74 -8.33 -5.45
C SER A 15 1.98 -8.51 -4.57
N PHE A 16 2.07 -9.66 -3.89
CA PHE A 16 3.23 -10.02 -3.08
C PHE A 16 4.53 -10.09 -3.90
N ALA A 17 4.52 -10.80 -5.03
CA ALA A 17 5.68 -10.91 -5.90
C ALA A 17 6.14 -9.54 -6.43
N SER A 18 5.19 -8.66 -6.74
CA SER A 18 5.46 -7.27 -7.11
C SER A 18 6.14 -6.51 -5.96
N ALA A 19 5.61 -6.59 -4.74
CA ALA A 19 6.19 -5.92 -3.58
C ALA A 19 7.62 -6.39 -3.29
N ILE A 20 7.90 -7.69 -3.35
CA ILE A 20 9.26 -8.24 -3.18
C ILE A 20 10.21 -7.70 -4.27
N SER A 21 9.76 -7.68 -5.52
CA SER A 21 10.55 -7.09 -6.63
C SER A 21 10.84 -5.61 -6.39
N GLY A 22 9.85 -4.87 -5.88
CA GLY A 22 9.99 -3.49 -5.48
C GLY A 22 10.98 -3.27 -4.33
N ILE A 23 10.98 -4.14 -3.32
CA ILE A 23 11.97 -4.12 -2.21
C ILE A 23 13.39 -4.31 -2.76
N PHE A 24 13.60 -5.25 -3.69
CA PHE A 24 14.88 -5.43 -4.36
C PHE A 24 15.29 -4.20 -5.16
N CYS A 25 14.37 -3.58 -5.90
CA CYS A 25 14.63 -2.33 -6.59
C CYS A 25 15.00 -1.19 -5.64
N ALA A 26 14.31 -1.04 -4.51
CA ALA A 26 14.64 -0.02 -3.51
C ALA A 26 16.06 -0.23 -2.95
N SER A 27 16.37 -1.49 -2.60
CA SER A 27 17.65 -1.88 -2.01
C SER A 27 18.83 -1.75 -2.96
N THR A 28 18.61 -1.94 -4.27
CA THR A 28 19.64 -1.82 -5.32
C THR A 28 19.78 -0.40 -5.87
N GLY A 29 19.14 0.61 -5.27
CA GLY A 29 19.26 2.00 -5.71
C GLY A 29 18.40 2.37 -6.92
N HIS A 30 17.32 1.64 -7.16
CA HIS A 30 16.33 1.86 -8.22
C HIS A 30 14.95 2.29 -7.67
N PRO A 31 14.85 3.43 -6.95
CA PRO A 31 13.61 3.84 -6.27
C PRO A 31 12.45 4.12 -7.23
N ARG A 32 12.72 4.50 -8.48
CA ARG A 32 11.67 4.68 -9.51
C ARG A 32 10.91 3.38 -9.77
N TRP A 33 11.64 2.28 -9.93
CA TRP A 33 11.07 0.96 -10.14
C TRP A 33 10.40 0.44 -8.88
N ALA A 34 10.98 0.71 -7.71
CA ALA A 34 10.33 0.39 -6.44
C ALA A 34 8.95 1.05 -6.33
N ILE A 35 8.84 2.34 -6.65
CA ILE A 35 7.56 3.05 -6.60
C ILE A 35 6.55 2.51 -7.62
N PHE A 36 7.01 2.15 -8.82
CA PHE A 36 6.17 1.46 -9.79
C PHE A 36 5.61 0.15 -9.22
N PHE A 37 6.46 -0.70 -8.64
CA PHE A 37 6.04 -1.97 -8.06
C PHE A 37 5.10 -1.80 -6.85
N LEU A 38 5.29 -0.74 -6.06
CA LEU A 38 4.39 -0.40 -4.95
C LEU A 38 3.01 -0.02 -5.49
N ALA A 39 2.95 0.87 -6.48
CA ALA A 39 1.70 1.27 -7.13
C ALA A 39 1.01 0.07 -7.81
N PHE A 40 1.78 -0.80 -8.45
CA PHE A 40 1.26 -2.02 -9.09
C PHE A 40 0.70 -3.01 -8.05
N SER A 41 1.38 -3.20 -6.92
CA SER A 41 0.87 -4.01 -5.81
C SER A 41 -0.44 -3.45 -5.26
N GLY A 42 -0.53 -2.13 -5.05
CA GLY A 42 -1.78 -1.46 -4.67
C GLY A 42 -2.91 -1.65 -5.69
N LEU A 43 -2.58 -1.65 -6.98
CA LEU A 43 -3.54 -1.92 -8.04
C LEU A 43 -4.08 -3.37 -7.99
N CYS A 44 -3.19 -4.35 -7.82
CA CYS A 44 -3.55 -5.75 -7.69
C CYS A 44 -4.48 -5.99 -6.50
N ASP A 45 -4.14 -5.46 -5.32
CA ASP A 45 -4.95 -5.54 -4.10
C ASP A 45 -6.36 -4.97 -4.31
N MET A 46 -6.45 -3.76 -4.90
CA MET A 46 -7.75 -3.13 -5.16
C MET A 46 -8.66 -3.94 -6.08
N PHE A 47 -8.08 -4.78 -6.95
CA PHE A 47 -8.82 -5.69 -7.81
C PHE A 47 -9.08 -7.05 -7.16
N ASP A 48 -8.21 -7.54 -6.27
CA ASP A 48 -8.37 -8.87 -5.68
C ASP A 48 -9.67 -8.96 -4.87
N GLY A 49 -10.01 -7.91 -4.11
CA GLY A 49 -11.22 -7.89 -3.31
C GLY A 49 -12.48 -7.83 -4.16
N LYS A 50 -12.38 -7.41 -5.43
CA LYS A 50 -13.50 -7.47 -6.38
C LYS A 50 -13.60 -8.84 -7.02
N ILE A 51 -12.48 -9.42 -7.45
CA ILE A 51 -12.42 -10.76 -8.07
C ILE A 51 -12.79 -11.85 -7.06
N ALA A 52 -12.34 -11.73 -5.81
CA ALA A 52 -12.73 -12.58 -4.70
C ALA A 52 -14.26 -12.62 -4.49
N ARG A 53 -14.97 -11.53 -4.82
CA ARG A 53 -16.43 -11.41 -4.71
C ARG A 53 -17.19 -11.94 -5.93
N THR A 54 -16.53 -12.24 -7.05
CA THR A 54 -17.20 -12.80 -8.23
C THR A 54 -17.37 -14.31 -8.16
N LYS A 55 -16.59 -15.01 -7.33
CA LYS A 55 -16.74 -16.45 -7.10
C LYS A 55 -17.94 -16.70 -6.19
N LYS A 56 -19.05 -17.19 -6.77
CA LYS A 56 -20.29 -17.50 -6.04
C LYS A 56 -20.21 -18.79 -5.21
N ASP A 57 -19.41 -19.76 -5.64
CA ASP A 57 -19.28 -21.08 -5.02
C ASP A 57 -17.95 -21.22 -4.25
N ARG A 58 -17.68 -20.31 -3.31
CA ARG A 58 -16.53 -20.45 -2.39
C ARG A 58 -16.91 -21.27 -1.17
N THR A 59 -16.05 -22.20 -0.77
CA THR A 59 -16.18 -22.84 0.54
C THR A 59 -15.81 -21.84 1.64
N GLU A 60 -16.33 -22.04 2.86
CA GLU A 60 -15.96 -21.20 4.01
C GLU A 60 -14.45 -21.27 4.29
N ASP A 61 -13.83 -22.43 4.11
CA ASP A 61 -12.38 -22.59 4.27
C ASP A 61 -11.58 -21.76 3.23
N GLU A 62 -12.00 -21.75 1.96
CA GLU A 62 -11.37 -20.93 0.91
C GLU A 62 -11.49 -19.44 1.20
N LYS A 63 -12.64 -19.02 1.73
CA LYS A 63 -12.90 -17.62 2.09
C LYS A 63 -12.06 -17.20 3.29
N ASN A 64 -12.03 -18.01 4.35
CA ASN A 64 -11.24 -17.74 5.55
C ASN A 64 -9.74 -17.74 5.24
N PHE A 65 -9.27 -18.71 4.46
CA PHE A 65 -7.89 -18.73 3.99
C PHE A 65 -7.55 -17.49 3.17
N GLY A 66 -8.43 -17.12 2.23
CA GLY A 66 -8.30 -15.92 1.41
C GLY A 66 -8.14 -14.64 2.25
N ILE A 67 -8.95 -14.47 3.29
CA ILE A 67 -8.88 -13.31 4.20
C ILE A 67 -7.55 -13.27 4.96
N GLN A 68 -7.06 -14.42 5.44
CA GLN A 68 -5.81 -14.49 6.18
C GLN A 68 -4.59 -14.25 5.29
N ILE A 69 -4.54 -14.87 4.11
CA ILE A 69 -3.40 -14.72 3.20
C ILE A 69 -3.32 -13.29 2.65
N ASP A 70 -4.46 -12.66 2.37
CA ASP A 70 -4.57 -11.26 1.98
C ASP A 70 -3.97 -10.33 3.04
N SER A 71 -4.42 -10.48 4.30
CA SER A 71 -3.88 -9.69 5.43
C SER A 71 -2.38 -9.87 5.63
N LEU A 72 -1.84 -11.09 5.44
CA LEU A 72 -0.41 -11.35 5.56
C LEU A 72 0.39 -10.73 4.41
N CYS A 73 -0.12 -10.83 3.18
CA CYS A 73 0.48 -10.19 2.03
C CYS A 73 0.45 -8.67 2.17
N ASP A 74 -0.64 -8.09 2.67
CA ASP A 74 -0.79 -6.66 2.95
C ASP A 74 0.28 -6.10 3.91
N VAL A 75 0.62 -6.85 4.96
CA VAL A 75 1.71 -6.46 5.88
C VAL A 75 3.01 -6.31 5.11
N VAL A 76 3.30 -7.19 4.16
CA VAL A 76 4.54 -7.12 3.37
C VAL A 76 4.46 -6.03 2.31
N CYS A 77 3.36 -5.97 1.56
CA CYS A 77 3.15 -5.06 0.44
C CYS A 77 3.04 -3.60 0.86
N PHE A 78 2.36 -3.31 1.97
CA PHE A 78 2.02 -1.94 2.39
C PHE A 78 2.54 -1.58 3.78
N GLY A 79 2.98 -2.55 4.59
CA GLY A 79 3.73 -2.29 5.81
C GLY A 79 5.24 -2.26 5.56
N VAL A 80 5.83 -3.43 5.29
CA VAL A 80 7.28 -3.63 5.20
C VAL A 80 7.88 -2.93 3.99
N PHE A 81 7.26 -3.06 2.81
CA PHE A 81 7.83 -2.48 1.60
C PHE A 81 7.94 -0.94 1.67
N PRO A 82 6.89 -0.19 2.08
CA PRO A 82 7.03 1.25 2.31
C PRO A 82 8.10 1.61 3.35
N ILE A 83 8.28 0.81 4.40
CA ILE A 83 9.35 1.05 5.40
C ILE A 83 10.72 1.02 4.73
N VAL A 84 11.00 -0.05 3.97
CA VAL A 84 12.27 -0.21 3.25
C VAL A 84 12.46 0.91 2.23
N LEU A 85 11.42 1.21 1.45
CA LEU A 85 11.46 2.27 0.45
C LEU A 85 11.76 3.63 1.09
N CYS A 86 11.03 4.04 2.13
CA CYS A 86 11.26 5.30 2.83
C CYS A 86 12.66 5.40 3.45
N TYR A 87 13.18 4.30 4.01
CA TYR A 87 14.55 4.24 4.52
C TYR A 87 15.59 4.52 3.43
N HIS A 88 15.42 3.90 2.25
CA HIS A 88 16.29 4.13 1.10
C HIS A 88 16.12 5.53 0.48
N LEU A 89 14.97 6.17 0.67
CA LEU A 89 14.66 7.53 0.20
C LEU A 89 15.18 8.67 1.12
N GLY A 90 15.75 8.35 2.29
CA GLY A 90 16.41 9.36 3.15
C GLY A 90 16.06 9.28 4.63
N MET A 91 15.09 8.45 5.04
CA MET A 91 14.69 8.28 6.45
C MET A 91 15.68 7.41 7.25
N ARG A 92 16.94 7.83 7.35
CA ARG A 92 18.05 7.04 7.93
C ARG A 92 18.44 7.42 9.37
N TYR A 93 17.95 8.54 9.88
CA TYR A 93 18.25 8.96 11.25
C TYR A 93 17.50 8.11 12.28
N PHE A 94 17.98 8.08 13.52
CA PHE A 94 17.36 7.31 14.59
C PHE A 94 15.88 7.66 14.80
N CYS A 95 15.53 8.96 14.79
CA CYS A 95 14.14 9.41 14.88
C CYS A 95 13.29 8.89 13.70
N SER A 96 13.87 8.84 12.50
CA SER A 96 13.21 8.29 11.31
C SER A 96 12.92 6.79 11.47
N MET A 97 13.85 6.02 12.02
CA MET A 97 13.65 4.58 12.28
C MET A 97 12.52 4.34 13.28
N ILE A 98 12.45 5.12 14.37
CA ILE A 98 11.32 5.05 15.32
C ILE A 98 10.00 5.31 14.60
N LEU A 99 9.96 6.31 13.72
CA LEU A 99 8.76 6.64 12.98
C LEU A 99 8.34 5.53 11.99
N LEU A 100 9.30 4.90 11.32
CA LEU A 100 9.05 3.76 10.45
C LEU A 100 8.54 2.53 11.21
N VAL A 101 9.09 2.27 12.41
CA VAL A 101 8.59 1.22 13.31
C VAL A 101 7.16 1.53 13.75
N PHE A 102 6.88 2.78 14.14
CA PHE A 102 5.53 3.21 14.49
C PHE A 102 4.54 3.00 13.32
N TYR A 103 4.91 3.42 12.11
CA TYR A 103 4.11 3.21 10.90
C TYR A 103 3.81 1.72 10.67
N GLY A 104 4.82 0.86 10.74
CA GLY A 104 4.66 -0.58 10.55
C GLY A 104 3.75 -1.20 11.60
N LEU A 105 3.96 -0.86 12.88
CA LEU A 105 3.14 -1.34 13.98
C LEU A 105 1.69 -0.87 13.86
N ALA A 106 1.46 0.39 13.48
CA ALA A 106 0.13 0.93 13.22
C ALA A 106 -0.58 0.16 12.10
N GLY A 107 0.14 -0.19 11.03
CA GLY A 107 -0.37 -1.03 9.94
C GLY A 107 -0.78 -2.43 10.41
N VAL A 108 0.07 -3.10 11.20
CA VAL A 108 -0.23 -4.43 11.76
C VAL A 108 -1.42 -4.39 12.71
N ILE A 109 -1.49 -3.41 13.63
CA ILE A 109 -2.63 -3.22 14.54
C ILE A 109 -3.92 -3.02 13.75
N ARG A 110 -3.87 -2.18 12.72
CA ARG A 110 -5.01 -1.95 11.84
C ARG A 110 -5.50 -3.25 11.21
N LEU A 111 -4.63 -3.99 10.54
CA LEU A 111 -5.01 -5.23 9.86
C LEU A 111 -5.57 -6.26 10.86
N GLY A 112 -4.93 -6.43 12.02
CA GLY A 112 -5.42 -7.30 13.09
C GLY A 112 -6.80 -6.90 13.61
N TYR A 113 -7.02 -5.61 13.89
CA TYR A 113 -8.31 -5.11 14.34
C TYR A 113 -9.41 -5.36 13.29
N PHE A 114 -9.14 -5.04 12.02
CA PHE A 114 -10.11 -5.21 10.95
C PHE A 114 -10.42 -6.68 10.65
N ASN A 115 -9.41 -7.56 10.67
CA ASN A 115 -9.60 -8.99 10.45
C ASN A 115 -10.52 -9.57 11.54
N VAL A 116 -10.24 -9.31 12.82
CA VAL A 116 -11.06 -9.78 13.94
C VAL A 116 -12.47 -9.17 13.94
N MET A 117 -12.60 -7.87 13.70
CA MET A 117 -13.90 -7.21 13.67
C MET A 117 -14.76 -7.65 12.48
N GLU A 118 -14.15 -7.95 11.33
CA GLU A 118 -14.86 -8.50 10.18
C GLU A 118 -15.33 -9.94 10.45
N THR A 119 -14.52 -10.78 11.11
CA THR A 119 -14.94 -12.13 11.54
C THR A 119 -16.12 -12.07 12.51
N LYS A 120 -16.06 -11.24 13.56
CA LYS A 120 -17.18 -11.07 14.51
C LYS A 120 -18.45 -10.58 13.83
N ARG A 121 -18.33 -9.68 12.86
CA ARG A 121 -19.48 -9.17 12.12
C ARG A 121 -20.11 -10.23 11.23
N GLN A 122 -19.30 -11.04 10.53
CA GLN A 122 -19.82 -12.12 9.69
C GLN A 122 -20.57 -13.17 10.51
N SER A 123 -20.25 -13.34 11.80
CA SER A 123 -21.06 -14.17 12.71
C SER A 123 -22.35 -13.49 13.21
N GLU A 124 -22.50 -12.17 13.07
CA GLU A 124 -23.62 -11.40 13.62
C GLU A 124 -24.62 -10.90 12.56
N THR A 125 -24.18 -10.51 11.35
CA THR A 125 -25.06 -9.90 10.32
C THR A 125 -24.58 -10.10 8.87
N ASP A 126 -25.51 -10.39 7.95
CA ASP A 126 -25.28 -10.55 6.50
C ASP A 126 -25.31 -9.23 5.69
N GLU A 127 -25.58 -8.08 6.33
CA GLU A 127 -25.76 -6.80 5.61
C GLU A 127 -24.45 -6.20 5.05
N ALA A 128 -24.52 -5.65 3.83
CA ALA A 128 -23.39 -5.01 3.18
C ALA A 128 -23.10 -3.60 3.72
N ARG A 129 -21.85 -3.34 4.13
CA ARG A 129 -21.39 -2.06 4.70
C ARG A 129 -21.58 -0.86 3.74
N LYS A 130 -22.14 0.25 4.24
CA LYS A 130 -22.16 1.57 3.55
C LYS A 130 -20.92 2.47 3.81
N TYR A 131 -20.13 2.22 4.87
CA TYR A 131 -18.99 3.07 5.27
C TYR A 131 -17.77 2.28 5.78
N TYR A 132 -16.55 2.62 5.35
CA TYR A 132 -15.31 2.05 5.93
C TYR A 132 -14.91 2.82 7.19
N GLN A 133 -14.23 2.15 8.12
CA GLN A 133 -13.85 2.72 9.41
C GLN A 133 -12.33 2.91 9.51
N GLY A 134 -11.82 4.05 9.03
CA GLY A 134 -10.39 4.39 8.99
C GLY A 134 -9.73 4.16 7.63
N LEU A 135 -8.51 4.67 7.44
CA LEU A 135 -7.78 4.72 6.15
C LEU A 135 -7.08 3.41 5.73
N PRO A 136 -7.48 2.69 4.66
CA PRO A 136 -6.91 1.39 4.28
C PRO A 136 -5.38 1.36 4.27
N ILE A 137 -4.74 0.24 4.66
CA ILE A 137 -3.27 0.15 4.67
C ILE A 137 -2.67 0.40 3.28
N THR A 138 -3.42 -0.01 2.25
CA THR A 138 -3.14 0.19 0.83
C THR A 138 -3.05 1.66 0.41
N SER A 139 -3.48 2.59 1.24
CA SER A 139 -3.38 4.04 0.98
C SER A 139 -1.94 4.51 0.80
N MET A 140 -0.96 3.79 1.36
CA MET A 140 0.46 4.11 1.16
C MET A 140 0.92 3.89 -0.28
N ALA A 141 0.32 2.93 -0.99
CA ALA A 141 0.58 2.68 -2.40
C ALA A 141 0.04 3.78 -3.33
N ILE A 142 -0.75 4.70 -2.79
CA ILE A 142 -1.21 5.91 -3.47
C ILE A 142 -0.36 7.10 -3.04
N ALA A 143 -0.18 7.27 -1.73
CA ALA A 143 0.47 8.44 -1.15
C ALA A 143 1.94 8.59 -1.56
N LEU A 144 2.72 7.51 -1.55
CA LEU A 144 4.15 7.55 -1.91
C LEU A 144 4.39 7.87 -3.39
N PRO A 145 3.73 7.20 -4.36
CA PRO A 145 3.85 7.60 -5.76
C PRO A 145 3.48 9.07 -6.00
N LEU A 146 2.39 9.56 -5.39
CA LEU A 146 1.99 10.97 -5.54
C LEU A 146 3.04 11.94 -4.99
N LEU A 147 3.58 11.68 -3.79
CA LEU A 147 4.67 12.50 -3.24
C LEU A 147 5.87 12.51 -4.18
N PHE A 148 6.20 11.37 -4.77
CA PHE A 148 7.33 11.25 -5.67
C PHE A 148 7.14 12.01 -6.99
N VAL A 149 5.90 12.09 -7.49
CA VAL A 149 5.55 12.89 -8.69
C VAL A 149 5.64 14.38 -8.41
N VAL A 150 5.23 14.80 -7.21
CA VAL A 150 5.30 16.20 -6.76
C VAL A 150 6.73 16.58 -6.31
N SER A 151 7.59 15.60 -6.02
CA SER A 151 8.96 15.83 -5.57
C SER A 151 9.78 16.83 -6.40
N PRO A 152 9.59 16.98 -7.72
CA PRO A 152 10.30 18.00 -8.48
C PRO A 152 9.89 19.43 -8.25
N LEU A 153 8.70 19.64 -7.69
CA LEU A 153 8.24 20.96 -7.26
C LEU A 153 8.88 21.36 -5.92
N LEU A 154 9.54 20.41 -5.23
CA LEU A 154 10.22 20.64 -3.97
C LEU A 154 11.64 21.15 -4.26
N HIS A 155 11.86 22.43 -4.00
CA HIS A 155 13.12 23.12 -4.31
C HIS A 155 14.36 22.56 -3.58
N SER A 156 14.21 21.70 -2.58
CA SER A 156 15.34 21.13 -1.83
C SER A 156 15.12 19.68 -1.40
N HIS A 157 16.22 18.94 -1.28
CA HIS A 157 16.23 17.57 -0.75
C HIS A 157 15.67 17.50 0.68
N LEU A 158 16.02 18.49 1.51
CA LEU A 158 15.51 18.59 2.88
C LEU A 158 13.98 18.75 2.91
N ALA A 159 13.41 19.55 2.00
CA ALA A 159 11.96 19.69 1.91
C ALA A 159 11.28 18.36 1.56
N PHE A 160 11.86 17.58 0.64
CA PHE A 160 11.36 16.25 0.33
C PHE A 160 11.41 15.31 1.54
N GLU A 161 12.56 15.24 2.23
CA GLU A 161 12.69 14.40 3.43
C GLU A 161 11.69 14.81 4.53
N VAL A 162 11.53 16.10 4.80
CA VAL A 162 10.58 16.59 5.81
C VAL A 162 9.14 16.20 5.46
N ILE A 163 8.74 16.39 4.19
CA ILE A 163 7.40 16.00 3.75
C ILE A 163 7.22 14.48 3.82
N LEU A 164 8.26 13.70 3.49
CA LEU A 164 8.23 12.24 3.62
C LEU A 164 8.00 11.80 5.07
N HIS A 165 8.68 12.43 6.04
CA HIS A 165 8.45 12.16 7.47
C HIS A 165 7.02 12.51 7.89
N ILE A 166 6.54 13.70 7.51
CA ILE A 166 5.18 14.13 7.82
C ILE A 166 4.17 13.14 7.23
N LEU A 167 4.38 12.71 5.98
CA LEU A 167 3.51 11.75 5.31
C LEU A 167 3.44 10.42 6.07
N VAL A 168 4.59 9.82 6.39
CA VAL A 168 4.66 8.55 7.13
C VAL A 168 4.00 8.68 8.51
N ALA A 169 4.24 9.79 9.22
CA ALA A 169 3.64 10.05 10.52
C ALA A 169 2.10 10.17 10.44
N VAL A 170 1.61 10.97 9.49
CA VAL A 170 0.18 11.20 9.30
C VAL A 170 -0.51 9.90 8.87
N VAL A 171 0.03 9.19 7.89
CA VAL A 171 -0.55 7.91 7.44
C VAL A 171 -0.55 6.88 8.57
N GLY A 172 0.54 6.74 9.32
CA GLY A 172 0.61 5.85 10.48
C GLY A 172 -0.40 6.20 11.56
N LEU A 173 -0.62 7.48 11.86
CA LEU A 173 -1.64 7.93 12.80
C LEU A 173 -3.06 7.65 12.29
N LEU A 174 -3.33 7.87 11.00
CA LEU A 174 -4.61 7.55 10.36
C LEU A 174 -4.87 6.02 10.29
N PHE A 175 -3.79 5.23 10.32
CA PHE A 175 -3.68 3.84 10.81
C PHE A 175 -4.71 3.47 11.88
N ILE A 176 -4.52 4.11 13.02
CA ILE A 176 -5.11 3.75 14.31
C ILE A 176 -6.22 4.72 14.73
N THR A 177 -6.40 5.82 13.99
CA THR A 177 -7.44 6.80 14.27
C THR A 177 -8.79 6.30 13.76
N ASN A 178 -9.80 6.37 14.62
CA ASN A 178 -11.16 5.96 14.29
C ASN A 178 -11.94 7.11 13.63
N PHE A 179 -11.98 7.13 12.29
CA PHE A 179 -12.81 8.06 11.53
C PHE A 179 -13.53 7.34 10.40
N ARG A 180 -14.71 7.81 10.02
CA ARG A 180 -15.50 7.18 8.95
C ARG A 180 -15.01 7.68 7.59
N VAL A 181 -14.46 6.78 6.79
CA VAL A 181 -14.06 7.08 5.40
C VAL A 181 -15.18 6.63 4.49
N ARG A 182 -15.68 7.56 3.66
CA ARG A 182 -16.64 7.24 2.61
C ARG A 182 -16.00 6.24 1.65
N LYS A 183 -16.74 5.18 1.33
CA LYS A 183 -16.34 4.23 0.29
C LYS A 183 -16.24 4.97 -1.04
N LEU A 184 -15.06 4.94 -1.65
CA LEU A 184 -14.86 5.46 -2.99
C LEU A 184 -15.70 4.64 -3.98
N SER A 185 -16.41 5.35 -4.85
CA SER A 185 -17.11 4.75 -5.99
C SER A 185 -16.10 4.07 -6.92
N VAL A 186 -16.54 3.04 -7.65
CA VAL A 186 -15.70 2.38 -8.66
C VAL A 186 -15.16 3.40 -9.68
N LYS A 187 -15.93 4.44 -10.02
CA LYS A 187 -15.50 5.52 -10.92
C LYS A 187 -14.38 6.37 -10.31
N GLU A 188 -14.52 6.75 -9.04
CA GLU A 188 -13.51 7.51 -8.29
C GLU A 188 -12.22 6.70 -8.12
N LEU A 189 -12.36 5.39 -7.90
CA LEU A 189 -11.24 4.46 -7.79
C LEU A 189 -10.48 4.30 -9.12
N ILE A 190 -11.20 4.16 -10.23
CA ILE A 190 -10.60 4.10 -11.59
C ILE A 190 -9.89 5.42 -11.90
N LEU A 191 -10.50 6.56 -11.57
CA LEU A 191 -9.88 7.87 -11.75
C LEU A 191 -8.57 7.97 -10.95
N LEU A 192 -8.60 7.59 -9.67
CA LEU A 192 -7.43 7.61 -8.80
C LEU A 192 -6.29 6.72 -9.35
N VAL A 193 -6.62 5.49 -9.75
CA VAL A 193 -5.67 4.57 -10.39
C VAL A 193 -5.09 5.16 -11.67
N SER A 194 -5.94 5.77 -12.51
CA SER A 194 -5.51 6.37 -13.78
C SER A 194 -4.56 7.54 -13.55
N VAL A 195 -4.85 8.37 -12.54
CA VAL A 195 -3.97 9.47 -12.12
C VAL A 195 -2.63 8.91 -11.65
N ILE A 196 -2.63 7.90 -10.78
CA ILE A 196 -1.38 7.29 -10.27
C ILE A 196 -0.60 6.63 -11.40
N ALA A 197 -1.25 5.89 -12.30
CA ALA A 197 -0.61 5.25 -13.44
C ALA A 197 0.05 6.29 -14.36
N ALA A 198 -0.66 7.39 -14.67
CA ALA A 198 -0.10 8.50 -15.43
C ALA A 198 1.10 9.13 -14.68
N ALA A 199 0.98 9.31 -13.36
CA ALA A 199 2.03 9.86 -12.54
C ALA A 199 3.29 8.98 -12.51
N VAL A 200 3.11 7.66 -12.40
CA VAL A 200 4.19 6.68 -12.46
C VAL A 200 4.84 6.65 -13.85
N LEU A 201 4.06 6.75 -14.93
CA LEU A 201 4.60 6.88 -16.29
C LEU A 201 5.45 8.15 -16.44
N VAL A 202 5.01 9.28 -15.89
CA VAL A 202 5.79 10.53 -15.86
C VAL A 202 7.10 10.34 -15.08
N ILE A 203 7.07 9.66 -13.93
CA ILE A 203 8.28 9.35 -13.16
C ILE A 203 9.28 8.49 -13.95
N LEU A 204 8.78 7.46 -14.64
CA LEU A 204 9.62 6.50 -15.36
C LEU A 204 10.24 7.13 -16.61
N PHE A 205 9.50 7.98 -17.34
CA PHE A 205 9.89 8.43 -18.68
C PHE A 205 10.25 9.92 -18.76
N ALA A 206 9.53 10.82 -18.07
CA ALA A 206 9.72 12.27 -18.25
C ALA A 206 10.80 12.85 -17.33
N TRP A 207 10.95 12.29 -16.12
CA TRP A 207 11.73 12.93 -15.07
C TRP A 207 13.13 12.31 -14.87
N GLN A 208 13.85 12.11 -15.97
CA GLN A 208 15.18 11.49 -15.94
C GLN A 208 16.25 12.36 -15.26
N TRP A 209 16.16 13.69 -15.40
CA TRP A 209 17.23 14.65 -15.08
C TRP A 209 17.32 15.05 -13.60
N TRP A 210 16.22 15.54 -13.01
CA TRP A 210 16.11 15.91 -11.58
C TRP A 210 16.45 14.79 -10.59
N TRP A 211 16.29 13.53 -11.01
CA TRP A 211 16.59 12.41 -10.12
C TRP A 211 18.09 12.17 -9.94
N ARG A 212 18.93 12.71 -10.84
CA ARG A 212 20.37 12.77 -10.59
C ARG A 212 20.65 13.70 -9.40
N THR A 213 19.93 14.82 -9.32
CA THR A 213 20.01 15.79 -8.22
C THR A 213 19.64 15.21 -6.85
N ILE A 214 18.63 14.32 -6.77
CA ILE A 214 18.25 13.67 -5.50
C ILE A 214 19.24 12.57 -5.08
N ARG A 215 20.00 11.98 -6.01
CA ARG A 215 20.98 10.93 -5.69
C ARG A 215 22.32 11.44 -5.18
N GLY A 216 22.60 12.75 -5.23
CA GLY A 216 23.91 13.27 -4.86
C GLY A 216 25.06 12.59 -5.64
N ILE A 217 24.85 12.35 -6.95
CA ILE A 217 25.89 12.00 -7.93
C ILE A 217 25.73 12.94 -9.13
#